data_AF-A0A416S402-F1
#
_entry.id   AF-A0A416S402-F1
#
_cell.length_a   1.000
_cell.length_b   1.000
_cell.length_c   1.000
_cell.angle_alpha   90.00
_cell.angle_beta   90.00
_cell.angle_gamma   90.00
#
_symmetry.space_group_name_H-M   'P 1'
#
loop_
_entity.id
_entity.type
_entity.pdbx_description
1 polymer ?
#
loop_
_entity_poly.entity_id
_entity_poly.type
_entity_poly.pdbx_seq_one_letter_code
_entity_poly.pdbx_strand_id
1 'polypeptide(L)' 'MSRFKDVVKTSEDMRDKINTYYDVSVKDLVDLADHYQGEIELTAAAFRLGYLQGSKAERAKMKEGVTA' A
#
# COMPACT_ATOMS: atom_id res chain seq x y z
N MET A 1 16.04 -6.72 -18.06
CA MET A 1 16.36 -6.17 -16.73
C MET A 1 15.94 -7.21 -15.69
N SER A 2 16.43 -7.11 -14.44
CA SER A 2 15.96 -8.01 -13.37
C SER A 2 14.51 -7.66 -13.01
N ARG A 3 13.66 -8.68 -12.79
CA ARG A 3 12.26 -8.53 -12.38
C ARG A 3 12.08 -7.60 -11.18
N PHE A 4 13.06 -7.55 -10.28
CA PHE A 4 13.09 -6.62 -9.14
C PHE A 4 13.22 -5.15 -9.58
N LYS A 5 14.12 -4.86 -10.52
CA LYS A 5 14.29 -3.50 -11.05
C LYS A 5 13.03 -3.01 -11.78
N ASP A 6 12.33 -3.92 -12.45
CA ASP A 6 11.08 -3.62 -13.15
C ASP A 6 9.94 -3.30 -12.15
N VAL A 7 9.87 -4.01 -11.02
CA VAL A 7 8.92 -3.73 -9.93
C VAL A 7 9.22 -2.38 -9.27
N VAL A 8 10.48 -2.09 -8.96
CA VAL A 8 10.87 -0.79 -8.36
C VAL A 8 10.52 0.35 -9.30
N LYS A 9 10.84 0.22 -10.60
CA LYS A 9 10.49 1.23 -11.59
C LYS A 9 8.97 1.45 -11.67
N THR A 10 8.20 0.36 -11.73
CA THR A 10 6.73 0.43 -11.76
C THR A 10 6.17 1.11 -10.51
N SER A 11 6.75 0.84 -9.33
CA SER A 11 6.36 1.50 -8.08
C SER A 11 6.61 3.00 -8.11
N GLU A 12 7.77 3.45 -8.58
CA GLU A 12 8.09 4.89 -8.69
C GLU A 12 7.18 5.57 -9.73
N ASP A 13 6.93 4.94 -10.88
CA ASP A 13 6.03 5.46 -11.93
C ASP A 13 4.57 5.60 -11.47
N MET A 14 4.20 4.91 -10.39
CA MET A 14 2.86 4.91 -9.78
C MET A 14 2.76 5.79 -8.53
N ARG A 15 3.87 6.27 -7.95
CA ARG A 15 3.90 7.02 -6.68
C ARG A 15 2.90 8.18 -6.65
N ASP A 16 2.84 8.96 -7.72
CA ASP A 16 1.98 10.16 -7.80
C ASP A 16 0.60 9.88 -8.44
N LYS A 17 0.39 8.67 -8.97
CA LYS A 17 -0.85 8.23 -9.63
C LYS A 17 -1.75 7.41 -8.72
N ILE A 18 -1.17 6.84 -7.67
CA ILE A 18 -1.90 6.18 -6.60
C ILE A 18 -2.50 7.30 -5.76
N ASN A 19 -3.82 7.42 -5.80
CA ASN A 19 -4.52 8.25 -4.86
C ASN A 19 -4.23 7.74 -3.43
N THR A 20 -3.45 8.51 -2.68
CA THR A 20 -3.05 8.21 -1.31
C THR A 20 -4.08 8.65 -0.27
N TYR A 21 -5.36 8.85 -0.64
CA TYR A 21 -6.52 8.88 0.27
C TYR A 21 -6.69 7.52 0.97
N TYR A 22 -5.63 7.08 1.62
CA TYR A 22 -5.56 5.96 2.50
C TYR A 22 -6.00 6.46 3.87
N ASP A 23 -6.90 5.70 4.52
CA ASP A 23 -7.16 5.82 5.96
C ASP A 23 -5.96 5.26 6.74
N VAL A 24 -4.73 5.63 6.37
CA VAL A 24 -3.51 5.24 7.07
C VAL A 24 -2.84 6.52 7.53
N SER A 25 -3.00 6.79 8.81
CA SER A 25 -2.30 7.87 9.49
C SER A 25 -0.89 7.43 9.87
N VAL A 26 -0.02 8.41 10.17
CA VAL A 26 1.30 8.15 10.76
C VAL A 26 1.17 7.33 12.05
N LYS A 27 0.11 7.55 12.83
CA LYS A 27 -0.15 6.79 14.05
C LYS A 27 -0.36 5.29 13.75
N ASP A 28 -1.10 4.95 12.70
CA ASP A 28 -1.33 3.55 12.34
C ASP A 28 -0.02 2.84 11.96
N LEU A 29 0.93 3.57 11.35
CA LEU A 29 2.25 3.04 11.03
C LEU A 29 3.12 2.85 12.28
N VAL A 30 3.05 3.77 13.23
CA VAL A 30 3.74 3.65 14.53
C VAL A 30 3.17 2.48 15.33
N ASP A 31 1.85 2.38 15.42
CA ASP A 31 1.18 1.26 16.10
C ASP A 31 1.55 -0.09 15.44
N LEU A 32 1.68 -0.12 14.11
CA LEU A 32 2.13 -1.31 13.37
C LEU A 32 3.59 -1.67 13.72
N ALA A 33 4.48 -0.69 13.80
CA ALA A 33 5.87 -0.89 14.17
C ALA A 33 6.03 -1.34 15.62
N ASP A 34 5.24 -0.79 16.54
CA ASP A 34 5.24 -1.17 17.95
C ASP A 34 4.66 -2.58 18.19
N HIS A 35 3.75 -3.02 17.32
CA HIS A 35 3.14 -4.35 17.41
C HIS A 35 4.07 -5.48 16.99
N TYR A 36 4.88 -5.29 15.94
CA TYR A 36 5.76 -6.31 15.39
C TYR A 36 7.20 -6.11 15.85
N GLN A 37 7.73 -7.03 16.66
CA GLN A 37 9.10 -6.96 17.19
C GLN A 37 10.17 -7.36 16.15
N GLY A 38 9.80 -8.11 15.12
CA GLY A 38 10.71 -8.56 14.07
C GLY A 38 10.61 -7.74 12.78
N GLU A 39 11.75 -7.33 12.23
CA GLU A 39 11.83 -6.54 10.98
C GLU A 39 11.15 -7.24 9.79
N ILE A 40 11.26 -8.57 9.71
CA ILE A 40 10.62 -9.37 8.66
C ILE A 40 9.10 -9.35 8.81
N GLU A 41 8.60 -9.51 10.03
CA GLU A 41 7.17 -9.54 10.32
C GLU A 41 6.53 -8.16 10.10
N LEU A 42 7.22 -7.11 10.54
CA LEU A 42 6.85 -5.72 10.29
C LEU A 42 6.78 -5.44 8.78
N THR A 43 7.79 -5.87 8.02
CA THR A 43 7.80 -5.72 6.56
C THR A 43 6.59 -6.42 5.93
N ALA A 44 6.33 -7.68 6.31
CA ALA A 44 5.18 -8.42 5.81
C ALA A 44 3.83 -7.77 6.22
N ALA A 45 3.76 -7.18 7.40
CA ALA A 45 2.59 -6.44 7.87
C ALA A 45 2.36 -5.15 7.08
N ALA A 46 3.41 -4.38 6.83
CA ALA A 46 3.34 -3.15 6.02
C ALA A 46 2.86 -3.45 4.59
N PHE A 47 3.35 -4.54 3.98
CA PHE A 47 2.87 -5.00 2.68
C PHE A 47 1.38 -5.36 2.70
N ARG A 48 0.93 -6.09 3.72
CA ARG A 48 -0.50 -6.44 3.87
C ARG A 48 -1.37 -5.21 4.06
N LEU A 49 -0.93 -4.25 4.87
CA LEU A 49 -1.63 -2.98 5.06
C LEU A 49 -1.79 -2.25 3.73
N GLY A 50 -0.70 -2.06 2.97
CA GLY A 50 -0.76 -1.43 1.65
C GLY A 50 -1.70 -2.15 0.66
N TYR A 51 -1.66 -3.48 0.62
CA TYR A 51 -2.55 -4.27 -0.24
C TYR A 51 -4.04 -4.09 0.12
N LEU A 52 -4.38 -4.15 1.40
CA LEU A 52 -5.76 -3.98 1.88
C LEU A 52 -6.30 -2.60 1.54
N GLN A 53 -5.47 -1.57 1.68
CA GLN A 53 -5.81 -0.21 1.34
C GLN A 53 -6.05 -0.03 -0.16
N GLY A 54 -5.20 -0.61 -1.01
CA GLY A 54 -5.42 -0.66 -2.45
C GLY A 54 -6.74 -1.36 -2.83
N SER A 55 -7.04 -2.50 -2.19
CA SER A 55 -8.31 -3.21 -2.42
C SER A 55 -9.52 -2.37 -2.00
N LYS A 56 -9.43 -1.62 -0.89
CA LYS A 56 -10.50 -0.72 -0.45
C LYS A 56 -10.73 0.41 -1.46
N ALA A 57 -9.67 1.01 -1.99
CA ALA A 57 -9.75 2.06 -3.01
C ALA A 57 -10.39 1.55 -4.31
N GLU A 58 -10.00 0.36 -4.79
CA GLU A 58 -10.62 -0.24 -5.98
C GLU A 58 -12.11 -0.53 -5.77
N ARG A 59 -12.49 -1.04 -4.60
CA ARG A 59 -13.91 -1.23 -4.24
C ARG A 59 -14.68 0.09 -4.17
N ALA A 60 -14.04 1.18 -3.72
CA ALA A 60 -14.68 2.49 -3.67
C ALA A 60 -14.93 3.04 -5.08
N LYS A 61 -13.94 2.97 -5.99
CA LYS A 61 -14.11 3.35 -7.40
C LYS A 61 -15.25 2.59 -8.08
N MET A 62 -15.32 1.28 -7.83
CA MET A 62 -16.41 0.43 -8.35
C MET A 62 -17.79 0.86 -7.84
N LYS A 63 -17.90 1.29 -6.57
CA LYS A 63 -19.17 1.77 -5.98
C LYS A 63 -19.59 3.13 -6.50
N GLU A 64 -18.64 3.99 -6.85
CA GLU A 64 -18.89 5.33 -7.41
C GLU A 64 -19.25 5.31 -8.90
N GLY A 65 -19.33 4.12 -9.52
CA GLY A 65 -19.61 3.97 -10.95
C GLY A 65 -18.47 4.45 -11.87
N VAL A 66 -17.31 4.78 -11.28
CA VAL A 66 -16.10 5.08 -12.02
C VAL A 66 -15.44 3.76 -12.39
N THR A 67 -15.90 3.18 -13.51
CA THR A 67 -15.16 2.13 -14.20
C THR A 67 -13.91 2.75 -14.80
N ALA A 68 -12.74 2.23 -14.39
CA ALA A 68 -11.46 2.52 -15.03
C ALA A 68 -11.48 2.14 -16.52
#